data_AF-A0A2V7XK88-F1
#
_entry.id   AF-A0A2V7XK88-F1
#
_cell.length_a   1.000
_cell.length_b   1.000
_cell.length_c   1.000
_cell.angle_alpha   90.00
_cell.angle_beta   90.00
_cell.angle_gamma   90.00
#
_symmetry.space_group_name_H-M   'P 1'
#
loop_
_entity.id
_entity.type
_entity.pdbx_description
1 polymer ?
#
loop_
_entity_poly.entity_id
_entity_poly.type
_entity_poly.pdbx_seq_one_letter_code
_entity_poly.pdbx_strand_id
1 'polypeptide(L)' 'MTDGGFMATLCLFVWEAEKARPRRLLIDATQFRHRFGDGVMQWRDAHIIPRYGAAGVRKFAFHMPSGFPKAGA' A
#
# COMPACT_ATOMS: atom_id res chain seq x y z
N MET A 1 -14.61 -2.93 2.03
CA MET A 1 -14.12 -1.54 1.85
C MET A 1 -14.50 -1.08 0.45
N THR A 2 -14.55 0.21 0.15
CA THR A 2 -14.74 0.74 -1.22
C THR A 2 -13.39 1.16 -1.81
N ASP A 3 -13.32 1.36 -3.13
CA ASP A 3 -12.11 1.89 -3.78
C ASP A 3 -11.73 3.27 -3.21
N GLY A 4 -12.70 4.16 -3.03
CA GLY A 4 -12.46 5.47 -2.40
C GLY A 4 -11.89 5.35 -0.99
N GLY A 5 -12.39 4.38 -0.19
CA GLY A 5 -11.84 4.08 1.12
C GLY A 5 -10.38 3.62 1.06
N PHE A 6 -10.07 2.70 0.15
CA PHE A 6 -8.70 2.23 -0.08
C PHE A 6 -7.75 3.38 -0.47
N MET A 7 -8.16 4.19 -1.44
CA MET A 7 -7.37 5.32 -1.95
C MET A 7 -7.10 6.35 -0.84
N ALA A 8 -8.12 6.68 -0.05
CA ALA A 8 -7.98 7.59 1.08
C ALA A 8 -7.01 7.04 2.13
N THR A 9 -7.08 5.75 2.46
CA THR A 9 -6.13 5.10 3.38
C THR A 9 -4.70 5.17 2.86
N LEU A 10 -4.47 4.95 1.56
CA LEU A 10 -3.14 5.06 0.98
C LEU A 10 -2.60 6.50 1.01
N CYS A 11 -3.44 7.49 0.75
CA CYS A 11 -3.08 8.90 0.88
C CYS A 11 -2.65 9.25 2.32
N LEU A 12 -3.40 8.76 3.31
CA LEU A 12 -3.06 8.97 4.72
C LEU A 12 -1.76 8.25 5.10
N PHE A 13 -1.60 7.00 4.67
CA PHE A 13 -0.43 6.21 5.05
C PHE A 13 0.86 6.74 4.42
N VAL A 14 0.80 7.21 3.16
CA VAL A 14 1.97 7.81 2.51
C VAL A 14 2.33 9.18 3.10
N TRP A 15 1.33 9.97 3.51
CA TRP A 15 1.57 11.21 4.26
C TRP A 15 2.32 10.95 5.57
N GLU A 16 1.93 9.91 6.32
CA GLU A 16 2.65 9.54 7.54
C GLU A 16 4.06 9.01 7.25
N ALA A 17 4.27 8.28 6.14
CA ALA A 17 5.59 7.85 5.72
C ALA A 17 6.50 9.04 5.33
N GLU A 18 5.95 10.07 4.67
CA GLU A 18 6.69 11.29 4.32
C GLU A 18 7.16 12.04 5.57
N LYS A 19 6.31 12.10 6.61
CA LYS A 19 6.64 12.72 7.90
C LYS A 19 7.66 11.91 8.70
N ALA A 20 7.42 10.61 8.87
CA ALA A 20 8.25 9.75 9.72
C ALA A 20 9.54 9.27 9.03
N ARG A 21 9.61 9.36 7.69
CA ARG A 21 10.75 8.93 6.86
C ARG A 21 11.26 7.51 7.17
N PRO A 22 10.40 6.48 7.32
CA PRO A 22 10.85 5.14 7.68
C PRO A 22 11.56 4.47 6.50
N ARG A 23 12.58 3.65 6.78
CA ARG A 23 13.26 2.87 5.73
C ARG A 23 12.49 1.61 5.32
N ARG A 24 11.56 1.13 6.15
CA ARG A 24 10.84 -0.15 6.01
C ARG A 24 9.41 0.02 6.50
N LEU A 25 8.45 -0.56 5.78
CA LEU A 25 7.03 -0.55 6.14
C LEU A 25 6.50 -1.99 6.28
N LEU A 26 5.56 -2.17 7.22
CA LEU A 26 4.79 -3.40 7.38
C LEU A 26 3.33 -3.10 6.99
N ILE A 27 2.78 -3.95 6.13
CA ILE A 27 1.36 -3.97 5.78
C ILE A 27 0.78 -5.26 6.35
N ASP A 28 -0.07 -5.14 7.36
CA ASP A 28 -0.93 -6.26 7.76
C ASP A 28 -2.21 -6.24 6.93
N ALA A 29 -2.35 -7.27 6.09
CA ALA A 29 -3.47 -7.45 5.19
C ALA A 29 -4.25 -8.74 5.52
N THR A 30 -4.06 -9.33 6.70
CA THR A 30 -4.76 -10.56 7.11
C THR A 30 -6.29 -10.43 7.13
N GLN A 31 -6.78 -9.22 7.40
CA GLN A 31 -8.20 -8.87 7.40
C GLN A 31 -8.61 -8.01 6.19
N PHE A 32 -7.67 -7.74 5.27
CA PHE A 32 -7.93 -6.92 4.10
C PHE A 32 -8.71 -7.71 3.06
N ARG A 33 -10.01 -7.43 2.95
CA ARG A 33 -10.92 -8.07 1.99
C ARG A 33 -11.50 -6.99 1.08
N HIS A 34 -10.79 -6.74 -0.02
CA HIS A 34 -11.21 -5.76 -1.02
C HIS A 34 -10.97 -6.27 -2.44
N ARG A 35 -11.96 -6.10 -3.32
CA ARG A 35 -11.82 -6.33 -4.75
C ARG A 35 -11.67 -4.98 -5.41
N PHE A 36 -10.50 -4.73 -6.01
CA PHE A 36 -10.21 -3.47 -6.69
C PHE A 36 -11.06 -3.34 -7.96
N GLY A 37 -11.68 -2.17 -8.13
CA GLY A 37 -12.23 -1.77 -9.42
C GLY A 37 -11.15 -1.49 -10.47
N ASP A 38 -11.58 -1.28 -11.70
CA ASP A 38 -10.68 -0.97 -12.81
C ASP A 38 -9.92 0.34 -12.56
N GLY A 39 -8.64 0.38 -12.91
CA GLY A 39 -7.81 1.59 -12.80
C GLY A 39 -7.25 1.89 -11.40
N VAL A 40 -7.75 1.27 -10.33
CA VAL A 40 -7.33 1.58 -8.95
C VAL A 40 -5.85 1.25 -8.71
N MET A 41 -5.39 0.12 -9.24
CA MET A 41 -3.99 -0.30 -9.09
C MET A 41 -3.05 0.56 -9.94
N GLN A 42 -3.49 0.96 -11.14
CA GLN A 42 -2.77 1.89 -12.00
C GLN A 42 -2.66 3.27 -11.34
N TRP A 43 -3.74 3.75 -10.73
CA TRP A 43 -3.74 4.99 -9.96
C TRP A 43 -2.76 4.91 -8.79
N ARG A 44 -2.75 3.81 -8.03
CA ARG A 44 -1.80 3.58 -6.92
C ARG A 44 -0.36 3.67 -7.40
N ASP A 45 -0.04 3.00 -8.50
CA ASP A 45 1.31 2.95 -9.03
C ASP A 45 1.78 4.33 -9.52
N ALA A 46 0.88 5.13 -10.10
CA ALA A 46 1.19 6.48 -10.57
C ALA A 46 1.29 7.53 -9.44
N HIS A 47 0.45 7.45 -8.40
CA HIS A 47 0.28 8.56 -7.43
C HIS A 47 0.82 8.25 -6.03
N ILE A 48 0.92 6.98 -5.65
CA ILE A 48 1.25 6.57 -4.27
C ILE A 48 2.65 5.97 -4.18
N ILE A 49 2.99 5.00 -5.04
CA ILE A 49 4.27 4.28 -4.97
C ILE A 49 5.49 5.23 -5.04
N PRO A 50 5.55 6.24 -5.94
CA PRO A 50 6.69 7.15 -6.02
C PRO A 50 6.93 7.92 -4.73
N ARG A 51 5.87 8.25 -3.99
CA ARG A 51 5.94 9.01 -2.75
C ARG A 51 6.59 8.21 -1.61
N TYR A 52 6.33 6.91 -1.50
CA TYR A 52 7.07 6.06 -0.57
C TYR A 52 8.57 6.00 -0.89
N GLY A 53 8.92 5.89 -2.18
CA GLY A 53 10.31 5.93 -2.62
C GLY A 53 10.99 7.25 -2.27
N ALA A 54 10.34 8.37 -2.55
CA ALA A 54 10.81 9.70 -2.19
C ALA A 54 10.93 9.90 -0.66
N ALA A 55 10.02 9.30 0.12
CA ALA A 55 10.06 9.26 1.58
C ALA A 55 11.22 8.42 2.15
N GLY A 56 11.92 7.65 1.32
CA GLY A 56 13.08 6.85 1.71
C GLY A 56 12.77 5.39 2.06
N VAL A 57 11.54 4.93 1.81
CA VAL A 57 11.14 3.53 2.02
C VAL A 57 11.87 2.65 1.01
N ARG A 58 12.42 1.51 1.47
CA ARG A 58 13.19 0.58 0.63
C ARG A 58 12.65 -0.84 0.63
N LYS A 59 11.85 -1.22 1.62
CA LYS A 59 11.26 -2.55 1.73
C LYS A 59 9.87 -2.47 2.31
N PHE A 60 8.99 -3.33 1.79
CA PHE A 60 7.68 -3.62 2.35
C PHE A 60 7.68 -5.07 2.82
N ALA A 61 7.15 -5.29 4.02
CA ALA A 61 6.74 -6.61 4.48
C ALA A 61 5.21 -6.67 4.38
N PHE A 62 4.68 -7.71 3.73
CA PHE A 62 3.24 -7.95 3.65
C PHE A 62 2.91 -9.18 4.47
N HIS A 63 2.09 -9.00 5.51
CA HIS A 63 1.49 -10.09 6.26
C HIS A 63 0.13 -10.41 5.64
N MET A 64 0.08 -11.49 4.87
CA MET A 64 -1.09 -11.92 4.10
C MET A 64 -1.74 -13.14 4.76
N PRO A 65 -3.05 -13.37 4.56
CA PRO A 65 -3.69 -14.60 5.02
C PRO A 65 -3.11 -15.82 4.28
N SER A 66 -3.24 -17.00 4.89
CA SER A 66 -2.79 -18.26 4.28
C SER A 66 -3.45 -18.49 2.90
N GLY A 67 -2.68 -19.03 1.95
CA GLY A 67 -3.15 -19.31 0.58
C GLY A 67 -3.12 -18.11 -0.38
N PHE A 68 -2.75 -16.91 0.09
CA PHE A 68 -2.58 -15.76 -0.81
C PHE A 68 -1.31 -15.93 -1.67
N PRO A 69 -1.36 -15.58 -2.97
CA PRO A 69 -0.17 -15.57 -3.81
C PRO A 69 0.94 -14.69 -3.22
N LYS A 70 2.20 -15.07 -3.42
CA LYS A 70 3.34 -14.25 -2.98
C LYS A 70 3.26 -12.87 -3.65
N ALA A 71 3.21 -11.82 -2.84
CA ALA A 71 3.24 -10.45 -3.33
C ALA A 71 4.62 -10.14 -3.91
N GLY A 72 4.68 -9.68 -5.17
CA GLY A 72 5.92 -9.28 -5.85
C GLY A 72 6.75 -10.41 -6.46
N ALA A 73 6.16 -11.59 -6.66
CA ALA A 73 6.72 -12.66 -7.50
C ALA A 73 6.41 -12.41 -8.98
#